data_AF-I4GXG0-F1
#
_entry.id   AF-I4GXG0-F1
#
_cell.length_a   1.000
_cell.length_b   1.000
_cell.length_c   1.000
_cell.angle_alpha   90.00
_cell.angle_beta   90.00
_cell.angle_gamma   90.00
#
_symmetry.space_group_name_H-M   'P 1'
#
loop_
_entity.id
_entity.type
_entity.pdbx_description
1 polymer ?
#
loop_
_entity_poly.entity_id
_entity_poly.type
_entity_poly.pdbx_seq_one_letter_code
_entity_poly.pdbx_strand_id
1 'polypeptide(L)'
;MIYERIENLKPEEFKRLTGVYPETFSLMVKIVSAEKAFHKKSGRPSKLSVEEQILMTLEYWREYRTYYHIGTSRGIDETTAMRIIKKVEDILIKSGLFNLPGKKTLVRESI
;
A
#
# COMPACT_ATOMS: atom_id res chain seq x y z
N MET A 1 -9.00 -0.09 -13.61
CA MET A 1 -8.79 -0.38 -12.16
C MET A 1 -9.00 0.90 -11.34
N ILE A 2 -9.02 0.86 -10.00
CA ILE A 2 -9.24 2.08 -9.18
C ILE A 2 -8.04 3.01 -9.34
N TYR A 3 -6.83 2.45 -9.37
CA TYR A 3 -5.59 3.21 -9.56
C TYR A 3 -5.57 4.09 -10.83
N GLU A 4 -5.95 3.54 -11.99
CA GLU A 4 -6.01 4.27 -13.28
C GLU A 4 -6.91 5.51 -13.23
N ARG A 5 -7.90 5.53 -12.34
CA ARG A 5 -8.81 6.69 -12.17
C ARG A 5 -8.19 7.79 -11.31
N ILE A 6 -7.22 7.44 -10.47
CA ILE A 6 -6.67 8.35 -9.45
C ILE A 6 -5.23 8.77 -9.73
N GLU A 7 -4.52 8.08 -10.62
CA GLU A 7 -3.10 8.35 -10.93
C GLU A 7 -2.87 9.78 -11.48
N ASN A 8 -3.88 10.36 -12.13
CA ASN A 8 -3.81 11.69 -12.75
C ASN A 8 -4.41 12.81 -11.85
N LEU A 9 -4.75 12.50 -10.60
CA LEU A 9 -5.24 13.51 -9.66
C LEU A 9 -4.13 14.48 -9.25
N LYS A 10 -4.53 15.68 -8.81
CA LYS A 10 -3.58 16.62 -8.20
C LYS A 10 -3.01 15.98 -6.92
N PRO A 11 -1.75 16.28 -6.55
CA PRO A 11 -1.12 15.69 -5.37
C PRO A 11 -1.93 15.82 -4.08
N GLU A 12 -2.62 16.95 -3.89
CA GLU A 12 -3.47 17.21 -2.74
C GLU A 12 -4.72 16.31 -2.71
N GLU A 13 -5.36 16.12 -3.86
CA GLU A 13 -6.53 15.25 -4.01
C GLU A 13 -6.14 13.78 -3.83
N PHE A 14 -5.00 13.39 -4.41
CA PHE A 14 -4.44 12.06 -4.24
C PHE A 14 -4.15 11.76 -2.78
N LYS A 15 -3.51 12.69 -2.05
CA LYS A 15 -3.26 12.56 -0.61
C LYS A 15 -4.54 12.53 0.20
N ARG A 16 -5.53 13.37 -0.15
CA ARG A 16 -6.82 13.38 0.56
C ARG A 16 -7.52 12.03 0.44
N LEU A 17 -7.44 11.39 -0.72
CA LEU A 17 -8.02 10.07 -0.97
C LEU A 17 -7.21 8.94 -0.31
N THR A 18 -5.93 8.82 -0.64
CA THR A 18 -5.09 7.66 -0.29
C THR A 18 -4.40 7.78 1.07
N GLY A 19 -4.27 9.00 1.60
CA GLY A 19 -3.56 9.32 2.82
C GLY A 19 -2.06 9.59 2.67
N VAL A 20 -1.49 9.38 1.47
CA VAL A 20 -0.05 9.60 1.20
C VAL A 20 0.14 10.47 -0.03
N TYR A 21 1.30 11.13 -0.13
CA TYR A 21 1.64 11.88 -1.34
C TYR A 21 1.99 10.93 -2.51
N PRO A 22 1.77 11.34 -3.77
CA PRO A 22 2.12 10.52 -4.94
C PRO A 22 3.59 10.05 -4.94
N GLU A 23 4.51 10.86 -4.45
CA GLU A 23 5.94 10.53 -4.35
C GLU A 23 6.18 9.38 -3.35
N THR A 24 5.53 9.43 -2.19
CA THR A 24 5.56 8.36 -1.19
C THR A 24 4.94 7.08 -1.75
N PHE A 25 3.81 7.19 -2.44
CA PHE A 25 3.15 6.06 -3.09
C PHE A 25 4.06 5.40 -4.14
N SER A 26 4.71 6.20 -5.00
CA SER A 26 5.68 5.72 -5.99
C SER A 26 6.84 4.97 -5.33
N LEU A 27 7.34 5.45 -4.20
CA LEU A 27 8.37 4.76 -3.43
C LEU A 27 7.89 3.41 -2.90
N MET A 28 6.67 3.35 -2.34
CA MET A 28 6.06 2.09 -1.89
C MET A 28 5.94 1.08 -3.04
N VAL A 29 5.49 1.53 -4.22
CA VAL A 29 5.39 0.69 -5.44
C VAL A 29 6.75 0.13 -5.82
N LYS A 30 7.81 0.94 -5.83
CA LYS A 30 9.17 0.50 -6.14
C LYS A 30 9.65 -0.60 -5.18
N ILE A 31 9.46 -0.41 -3.88
CA ILE A 31 9.89 -1.36 -2.84
C ILE A 31 9.14 -2.69 -2.99
N VAL A 32 7.81 -2.65 -3.11
CA VAL A 32 6.99 -3.87 -3.23
C VAL A 32 7.26 -4.60 -4.54
N SER A 33 7.53 -3.86 -5.62
CA SER A 33 7.87 -4.44 -6.92
C SER A 33 9.24 -5.12 -6.89
N ALA A 34 10.24 -4.49 -6.27
CA ALA A 34 11.58 -5.06 -6.11
C ALA A 34 11.55 -6.37 -5.30
N GLU A 35 10.83 -6.38 -4.17
CA GLU A 35 10.69 -7.57 -3.35
C GLU A 35 9.99 -8.71 -4.11
N LYS A 36 8.94 -8.40 -4.88
CA LYS A 36 8.24 -9.40 -5.70
C LYS A 36 9.11 -9.94 -6.83
N ALA A 37 9.96 -9.12 -7.42
CA ALA A 37 10.91 -9.54 -8.44
C ALA A 37 11.99 -10.46 -7.85
N PHE A 38 12.48 -10.14 -6.66
CA PHE A 38 13.45 -10.97 -5.93
C PHE A 38 12.86 -12.32 -5.52
N HIS A 39 11.62 -12.31 -5.01
CA HIS A 39 10.87 -13.52 -4.63
C HIS A 39 9.89 -13.95 -5.71
N LYS A 40 10.36 -14.07 -6.96
CA LYS A 40 9.55 -14.53 -8.08
C LYS A 40 9.05 -15.95 -7.82
N LYS A 41 7.81 -16.07 -7.34
CA LYS A 41 7.17 -17.37 -7.12
C LYS A 41 6.79 -17.96 -8.47
N SER A 42 7.15 -19.23 -8.68
CA SER A 42 6.54 -20.04 -9.73
C SER A 42 5.07 -20.28 -9.37
N GLY A 43 4.14 -19.84 -10.21
CA GLY A 43 2.71 -19.95 -9.94
C GLY A 43 1.85 -18.92 -10.69
N ARG A 44 0.55 -18.90 -10.38
CA ARG A 44 -0.41 -17.98 -11.00
C ARG A 44 -0.08 -16.53 -10.60
N PRO A 45 0.04 -15.60 -11.56
CA PRO A 45 0.24 -14.19 -11.24
C PRO A 45 -0.97 -13.63 -10.49
N SER A 46 -0.73 -12.62 -9.65
CA SER A 46 -1.79 -11.87 -8.99
C SER A 46 -2.71 -11.22 -10.03
N LYS A 47 -4.02 -11.26 -9.80
CA LYS A 47 -5.02 -10.55 -10.63
C LYS A 47 -4.90 -9.02 -10.52
N LEU A 48 -4.38 -8.54 -9.39
CA LEU A 48 -4.19 -7.12 -9.10
C LEU A 48 -2.75 -6.67 -9.36
N SER A 49 -2.58 -5.47 -9.90
CA SER A 49 -1.28 -4.80 -10.05
C SER A 49 -0.64 -4.50 -8.68
N VAL A 50 0.62 -4.03 -8.66
CA VAL A 50 1.28 -3.67 -7.39
C VAL A 50 0.63 -2.43 -6.77
N GLU A 51 0.29 -1.46 -7.60
CA GLU A 51 -0.37 -0.20 -7.24
C GLU A 51 -1.72 -0.48 -6.58
N GLU A 52 -2.55 -1.33 -7.18
CA GLU A 52 -3.86 -1.68 -6.64
C GLU A 52 -3.77 -2.43 -5.30
N GLN A 53 -2.72 -3.26 -5.12
CA GLN A 53 -2.44 -3.93 -3.85
C GLN A 53 -2.02 -2.95 -2.75
N ILE A 54 -1.29 -1.90 -3.10
CA ILE A 54 -0.91 -0.84 -2.15
C ILE A 54 -2.14 0.01 -1.81
N LEU A 55 -2.96 0.37 -2.80
CA LEU A 55 -4.18 1.14 -2.56
C LEU A 55 -5.13 0.44 -1.59
N MET A 56 -5.40 -0.86 -1.78
CA MET A 56 -6.26 -1.59 -0.86
C MET A 56 -5.69 -1.67 0.56
N THR A 57 -4.37 -1.66 0.69
CA THR A 57 -3.68 -1.63 1.99
C THR A 57 -3.84 -0.27 2.66
N LEU A 58 -3.70 0.82 1.89
CA LEU A 58 -3.94 2.18 2.38
C LEU A 58 -5.41 2.40 2.78
N GLU A 59 -6.37 1.89 1.99
CA GLU A 59 -7.80 1.91 2.33
C GLU A 59 -8.09 1.16 3.63
N TYR A 60 -7.45 -0.01 3.83
CA TYR A 60 -7.57 -0.76 5.08
C TYR A 60 -7.05 0.05 6.28
N TRP A 61 -5.87 0.67 6.18
CA TRP A 61 -5.32 1.46 7.29
C TRP A 61 -6.09 2.75 7.57
N ARG A 62 -6.61 3.41 6.53
CA ARG A 62 -7.31 4.70 6.65
C ARG A 62 -8.75 4.55 7.10
N GLU A 63 -9.44 3.55 6.59
CA GLU A 63 -10.90 3.43 6.73
C GLU A 63 -11.31 2.22 7.57
N TYR A 64 -10.36 1.34 7.90
CA TYR A 64 -10.59 0.13 8.67
C TYR A 64 -11.72 -0.75 8.10
N ARG A 65 -11.90 -0.69 6.77
CA ARG A 65 -12.89 -1.51 6.06
C ARG A 65 -12.55 -2.99 6.22
N THR A 66 -13.58 -3.83 6.32
CA THR A 66 -13.38 -5.29 6.43
C THR A 66 -12.70 -5.85 5.19
N TYR A 67 -11.93 -6.93 5.36
CA TYR A 67 -11.30 -7.61 4.23
C TYR A 67 -12.33 -8.11 3.22
N TYR A 68 -13.51 -8.54 3.68
CA TYR A 68 -14.63 -8.89 2.82
C TYR A 68 -15.03 -7.71 1.91
N HIS A 69 -15.25 -6.52 2.48
CA HIS A 69 -15.66 -5.35 1.70
C HIS A 69 -14.59 -4.95 0.65
N ILE A 70 -13.33 -4.93 1.07
CA ILE A 70 -12.19 -4.61 0.18
C ILE A 70 -12.03 -5.65 -0.93
N GLY A 71 -12.24 -6.94 -0.59
CA GLY A 71 -12.15 -8.03 -1.56
C GLY A 71 -13.27 -7.98 -2.58
N THR A 72 -14.51 -7.78 -2.13
CA THR A 72 -15.69 -7.68 -2.99
C THR A 72 -15.58 -6.51 -3.97
N SER A 73 -15.14 -5.33 -3.53
CA SER A 73 -14.98 -4.15 -4.41
C SER A 73 -13.98 -4.36 -5.55
N ARG A 74 -13.06 -5.31 -5.39
CA ARG A 74 -12.00 -5.67 -6.35
C ARG A 74 -12.21 -7.02 -7.04
N GLY A 75 -13.33 -7.70 -6.75
CA GLY A 75 -13.64 -9.01 -7.32
C GLY A 75 -12.59 -10.09 -6.97
N ILE A 76 -12.13 -10.10 -5.72
CA ILE A 76 -11.27 -11.13 -5.12
C ILE A 76 -11.92 -11.67 -3.84
N ASP A 77 -11.52 -12.85 -3.40
CA ASP A 77 -11.99 -13.40 -2.12
C ASP A 77 -11.36 -12.69 -0.91
N GLU A 78 -12.05 -12.76 0.22
CA GLU A 78 -11.64 -12.14 1.49
C GLU A 78 -10.26 -12.62 1.96
N THR A 79 -9.98 -13.92 1.81
CA THR A 79 -8.70 -14.50 2.24
C THR A 79 -7.55 -13.97 1.39
N THR A 80 -7.76 -13.82 0.09
CA THR A 80 -6.80 -13.20 -0.83
C THR A 80 -6.58 -11.74 -0.48
N ALA A 81 -7.64 -10.98 -0.17
CA ALA A 81 -7.51 -9.59 0.26
C ALA A 81 -6.65 -9.47 1.53
N MET A 82 -6.96 -10.26 2.57
CA MET A 82 -6.18 -10.32 3.80
C MET A 82 -4.70 -10.68 3.53
N ARG A 83 -4.44 -11.70 2.71
CA ARG A 83 -3.07 -12.15 2.39
C ARG A 83 -2.27 -11.07 1.65
N ILE A 84 -2.92 -10.33 0.75
CA ILE A 84 -2.28 -9.22 0.03
C ILE A 84 -1.91 -8.11 1.00
N ILE A 85 -2.86 -7.66 1.83
CA ILE A 85 -2.65 -6.55 2.77
C ILE A 85 -1.50 -6.88 3.73
N LYS A 86 -1.55 -8.05 4.37
CA LYS A 86 -0.49 -8.51 5.29
C LYS A 86 0.87 -8.58 4.58
N LYS A 87 0.91 -9.08 3.35
CA LYS A 87 2.15 -9.18 2.59
C LYS A 87 2.72 -7.80 2.27
N VAL A 88 1.89 -6.85 1.82
CA VAL A 88 2.34 -5.49 1.54
C VAL A 88 2.86 -4.82 2.80
N GLU A 89 2.12 -4.95 3.91
CA GLU A 89 2.53 -4.46 5.24
C GLU A 89 3.90 -5.01 5.66
N ASP A 90 4.09 -6.34 5.61
CA ASP A 90 5.35 -6.99 5.96
C ASP A 90 6.54 -6.45 5.14
N ILE A 91 6.34 -6.23 3.84
CA ILE A 91 7.39 -5.72 2.95
C ILE A 91 7.77 -4.28 3.31
N LEU A 92 6.78 -3.44 3.56
CA LEU A 92 6.99 -2.04 3.91
C LEU A 92 7.67 -1.90 5.28
N ILE A 93 7.25 -2.70 6.27
CA ILE A 93 7.90 -2.75 7.60
C ILE A 93 9.36 -3.20 7.47
N LYS A 94 9.62 -4.28 6.72
CA LYS A 94 10.98 -4.79 6.50
C LYS A 94 11.90 -3.80 5.80
N SER A 95 11.34 -2.92 4.95
CA SER A 95 12.14 -1.88 4.29
C SER A 95 12.73 -0.87 5.28
N GLY A 96 12.08 -0.66 6.43
CA GLY A 96 12.49 0.30 7.45
C GLY A 96 12.36 1.77 7.05
N LEU A 97 12.05 2.08 5.79
CA LEU A 97 12.02 3.43 5.23
C LEU A 97 10.84 4.27 5.73
N PHE A 98 9.75 3.61 6.15
CA PHE A 98 8.54 4.26 6.65
C PHE A 98 8.44 4.25 8.18
N ASN A 99 9.52 3.86 8.87
CA ASN A 99 9.53 3.87 10.32
C ASN A 99 9.56 5.29 10.84
N LEU A 100 8.71 5.56 11.84
CA LEU A 100 8.82 6.79 12.61
C LEU A 100 10.17 6.84 13.31
N PRO A 101 10.87 7.99 13.28
CA PRO A 101 12.10 8.13 14.04
C PRO A 101 11.80 8.01 15.53
N GLY A 102 12.82 7.64 16.31
CA GLY A 102 12.65 7.44 17.75
C GLY A 102 12.14 8.70 18.46
N LYS A 103 11.42 8.51 19.57
CA LYS A 103 10.78 9.59 20.36
C LYS A 103 11.69 10.79 20.64
N LYS A 104 12.99 10.55 20.89
CA LYS A 104 13.98 11.61 21.18
C LYS A 104 14.20 12.54 19.98
N THR A 105 14.25 11.99 18.76
CA THR A 105 14.42 12.76 17.53
C THR A 105 13.18 13.61 17.25
N LEU A 106 11.98 13.01 17.39
CA LEU A 106 10.71 13.70 17.18
C LEU A 106 10.52 14.92 18.10
N VAL A 107 10.86 14.78 19.40
CA VAL A 107 10.74 15.89 20.36
C VAL A 107 11.69 17.04 20.02
N ARG A 108 12.88 16.74 19.46
CA ARG A 108 13.87 17.76 19.11
C ARG A 108 13.51 18.56 17.86
N GLU A 109 12.81 17.95 16.90
CA GLU A 109 12.34 18.61 15.66
C GLU A 109 11.05 19.44 15.87
N SER A 110 10.39 19.27 17.01
CA SER A 110 9.15 19.98 17.37
C SER A 110 9.40 21.29 18.14
N ILE A 111 10.67 21.66 18.35
CA ILE A 111 11.15 22.85 19.07
C ILE A 111 11.92 23.72 18.08
#